data_AF-A0AA39U2H8-F1
#
_entry.id   AF-A0AA39U2H8-F1
#
_cell.length_a   1.000
_cell.length_b   1.000
_cell.length_c   1.000
_cell.angle_alpha   90.00
_cell.angle_beta   90.00
_cell.angle_gamma   90.00
#
_symmetry.space_group_name_H-M   'P 1'
#
loop_
_entity.id
_entity.type
_entity.pdbx_description
1 polymer ?
#
loop_
_entity_poly.entity_id
_entity_poly.type
_entity_poly.pdbx_seq_one_letter_code
_entity_poly.pdbx_strand_id
1 'polypeptide(L)'
;MRTPQLVAVALSALLAQNGVSAKEMVPDAATSALYDSGVIHERLMAKKHATWDRQRASGAMNSSQYQSYRQPGAGEFSAQAFVPCTNGVATVVAGNAMQTFKCKNIDYYDFVSHANLGSRTGEGSSSWGWTSPTGREFVVIAQADGAAFAEITSAGKLVYLGRLPQASGAATSIWREIRGYKNYIVIGSEAVNHGIQVFDMSKLLTANPASPTTYSVTADVTSVWNGLPNGRTHNVVINEEKNYAVAVGAQPRTSTCRSGLIFIDLVDPKNPKTLGCAAGDGYVHDAQCLVYRGPDTRYVGRDICYGYNEDTLTIYDVTNKNSTTIISRTSYTGASYTHQGWVTDPMNQQFLVLDDELDEENRVGPAAQGRPITYFWDIRTLTAPRQTGYFRSSATGIDHNQFVVDGFTYQSNYGSGLRVLDLRSLPTTPTGASVTEAAFFDVYPEDDAQGGVVDFVGTWSHYPFFKSGYILVNTIERGAFVLKRTT
;
A
#
# COMPACT_ATOMS: atom_id res chain seq x y z
N MET A 1 -57.95 -24.31 -31.09
CA MET A 1 -56.83 -24.82 -30.27
C MET A 1 -55.64 -23.92 -30.54
N ARG A 2 -55.24 -23.11 -29.56
CA ARG A 2 -54.20 -22.09 -29.68
C ARG A 2 -52.86 -22.69 -29.24
N THR A 3 -51.89 -22.69 -30.14
CA THR A 3 -50.48 -23.03 -29.88
C THR A 3 -49.80 -21.86 -29.17
N PRO A 4 -49.04 -22.06 -28.07
CA PRO A 4 -48.19 -21.00 -27.54
C PRO A 4 -46.79 -21.11 -28.16
N GLN A 5 -46.34 -20.03 -28.79
CA GLN A 5 -44.93 -19.81 -29.12
C GLN A 5 -44.20 -19.41 -27.83
N LEU A 6 -43.20 -20.20 -27.41
CA LEU A 6 -42.24 -19.80 -26.40
C LEU A 6 -41.28 -18.77 -27.02
N VAL A 7 -41.38 -17.53 -26.55
CA VAL A 7 -40.37 -16.48 -26.79
C VAL A 7 -39.24 -16.69 -25.80
N ALA A 8 -38.08 -17.13 -26.30
CA ALA A 8 -36.84 -17.13 -25.53
C ALA A 8 -36.36 -15.69 -25.37
N VAL A 9 -36.45 -15.15 -24.16
CA VAL A 9 -35.87 -13.84 -23.81
C VAL A 9 -34.38 -14.07 -23.53
N ALA A 10 -33.54 -13.80 -24.52
CA ALA A 10 -32.11 -13.64 -24.33
C ALA A 10 -31.85 -12.30 -23.63
N LEU A 11 -31.60 -12.32 -22.31
CA LEU A 11 -31.10 -11.15 -21.58
C LEU A 11 -29.65 -10.92 -22.01
N SER A 12 -29.47 -10.12 -23.06
CA SER A 12 -28.18 -9.54 -23.40
C SER A 12 -27.97 -8.36 -22.45
N ALA A 13 -27.18 -8.55 -21.40
CA ALA A 13 -26.70 -7.43 -20.60
C ALA A 13 -25.83 -6.55 -21.51
N LEU A 14 -26.37 -5.42 -21.97
CA LEU A 14 -25.58 -4.38 -22.61
C LEU A 14 -24.55 -3.88 -21.59
N LEU A 15 -23.32 -4.33 -21.75
CA LEU A 15 -22.14 -3.62 -21.29
C LEU A 15 -22.19 -2.21 -21.89
N ALA A 16 -22.41 -1.20 -21.05
CA ALA A 16 -22.21 0.18 -21.45
C ALA A 16 -20.70 0.36 -21.72
N GLN A 17 -20.33 0.28 -22.99
CA GLN A 17 -19.03 0.71 -23.48
C GLN A 17 -19.14 2.10 -24.13
N ASN A 18 -18.04 2.85 -23.94
CA ASN A 18 -17.49 3.92 -24.78
C ASN A 18 -17.81 5.38 -24.44
N GLY A 19 -16.77 6.07 -23.95
CA GLY A 19 -16.23 7.21 -24.69
C GLY A 19 -16.36 8.58 -24.04
N VAL A 20 -15.50 8.90 -23.07
CA VAL A 20 -14.98 10.27 -22.93
C VAL A 20 -13.48 10.19 -22.65
N SER A 21 -12.71 10.62 -23.64
CA SER A 21 -11.28 10.89 -23.58
C SER A 21 -11.07 12.37 -23.18
N ALA A 22 -10.04 12.64 -22.37
CA ALA A 22 -9.68 13.90 -21.71
C ALA A 22 -10.26 14.06 -20.28
N LYS A 23 -9.54 13.51 -19.30
CA LYS A 23 -9.81 13.62 -17.85
C LYS A 23 -8.78 14.50 -17.14
N GLU A 24 -7.60 14.63 -17.73
CA GLU A 24 -6.44 15.36 -17.24
C GLU A 24 -6.72 16.85 -17.24
N MET A 25 -6.23 17.52 -16.21
CA MET A 25 -6.46 18.94 -15.99
C MET A 25 -5.13 19.62 -15.72
N VAL A 26 -5.01 20.85 -16.21
CA VAL A 26 -4.02 21.77 -15.67
C VAL A 26 -4.45 22.06 -14.23
N PRO A 27 -3.56 21.93 -13.24
CA PRO A 27 -3.93 22.23 -11.86
C PRO A 27 -4.44 23.67 -11.72
N ASP A 28 -5.56 23.82 -11.01
CA ASP A 28 -6.16 25.12 -10.74
C ASP A 28 -5.50 25.78 -9.52
N ALA A 29 -5.15 27.06 -9.63
CA ALA A 29 -4.40 27.76 -8.59
C ALA A 29 -5.17 27.91 -7.27
N ALA A 30 -6.50 28.09 -7.33
CA ALA A 30 -7.31 28.23 -6.12
C ALA A 30 -7.45 26.88 -5.40
N THR A 31 -7.67 25.80 -6.15
CA THR A 31 -7.67 24.43 -5.64
C THR A 31 -6.30 24.05 -5.07
N SER A 32 -5.21 24.24 -5.81
CA SER A 32 -3.85 23.91 -5.33
C SER A 32 -3.48 24.71 -4.08
N ALA A 33 -3.95 25.95 -3.90
CA ALA A 33 -3.72 26.70 -2.67
C ALA A 33 -4.35 26.03 -1.43
N LEU A 34 -5.47 25.32 -1.57
CA LEU A 34 -6.05 24.54 -0.48
C LEU A 34 -5.16 23.34 -0.13
N TYR A 35 -4.65 22.62 -1.12
CA TYR A 35 -3.71 21.51 -0.89
C TYR A 35 -2.39 21.99 -0.28
N ASP A 36 -1.81 23.06 -0.82
CA ASP A 36 -0.58 23.68 -0.30
C ASP A 36 -0.71 24.10 1.16
N SER A 37 -1.90 24.58 1.57
CA SER A 37 -2.16 24.95 2.97
C SER A 37 -2.16 23.74 3.92
N GLY A 38 -2.35 22.52 3.41
CA GLY A 38 -2.52 21.30 4.21
C GLY A 38 -3.94 21.05 4.70
N VAL A 39 -4.91 21.94 4.43
CA VAL A 39 -6.28 21.79 4.96
C VAL A 39 -6.98 20.52 4.45
N ILE A 40 -6.66 20.06 3.23
CA ILE A 40 -7.25 18.82 2.69
C ILE A 40 -6.67 17.59 3.42
N HIS A 41 -5.36 17.55 3.63
CA HIS A 41 -4.69 16.55 4.45
C HIS A 41 -5.30 16.50 5.87
N GLU A 42 -5.45 17.65 6.52
CA GLU A 42 -5.99 17.74 7.88
C GLU A 42 -7.42 17.19 7.95
N ARG A 43 -8.24 17.44 6.91
CA ARG A 43 -9.59 16.87 6.81
C ARG A 43 -9.57 15.36 6.64
N LEU A 44 -8.70 14.82 5.80
CA LEU A 44 -8.51 13.37 5.66
C LEU A 44 -8.09 12.75 7.00
N MET A 45 -7.12 13.35 7.70
CA MET A 45 -6.67 12.88 9.02
C MET A 45 -7.79 12.92 10.05
N ALA A 46 -8.58 13.98 10.09
CA ALA A 46 -9.74 14.06 10.98
C ALA A 46 -10.76 12.94 10.70
N LYS A 47 -10.99 12.59 9.43
CA LYS A 47 -11.88 11.47 9.04
C LYS A 47 -11.31 10.11 9.50
N LYS A 48 -10.03 9.82 9.22
CA LYS A 48 -9.37 8.58 9.67
C LYS A 48 -9.44 8.43 11.19
N HIS A 49 -9.09 9.48 11.93
CA HIS A 49 -9.19 9.49 13.39
C HIS A 49 -10.61 9.28 13.89
N ALA A 50 -11.60 9.96 13.30
CA ALA A 50 -13.01 9.76 13.68
C ALA A 50 -13.45 8.31 13.48
N THR A 51 -12.98 7.64 12.42
CA THR A 51 -13.22 6.21 12.20
C THR A 51 -12.56 5.35 13.25
N TRP A 52 -11.27 5.52 13.50
CA TRP A 52 -10.57 4.69 14.47
C TRP A 52 -11.03 4.91 15.90
N ASP A 53 -11.45 6.12 16.26
CA ASP A 53 -12.05 6.39 17.56
C ASP A 53 -13.38 5.65 17.74
N ARG A 54 -14.21 5.55 16.67
CA ARG A 54 -15.40 4.68 16.68
C ARG A 54 -15.01 3.20 16.84
N GLN A 55 -13.99 2.74 16.12
CA GLN A 55 -13.51 1.34 16.19
C GLN A 55 -12.87 1.02 17.55
N ARG A 56 -12.19 1.97 18.20
CA ARG A 56 -11.71 1.82 19.59
C ARG A 56 -12.86 1.75 20.57
N ALA A 57 -13.86 2.63 20.42
CA ALA A 57 -15.03 2.65 21.30
C ALA A 57 -15.89 1.39 21.19
N SER A 58 -15.99 0.77 20.00
CA SER A 58 -16.66 -0.52 19.80
C SER A 58 -15.84 -1.72 20.28
N GLY A 59 -14.56 -1.51 20.57
CA GLY A 59 -13.61 -2.55 20.93
C GLY A 59 -12.94 -3.25 19.75
N ALA A 60 -13.29 -2.95 18.49
CA ALA A 60 -12.71 -3.57 17.30
C ALA A 60 -11.19 -3.43 17.21
N MET A 61 -10.62 -2.32 17.69
CA MET A 61 -9.16 -2.12 17.73
C MET A 61 -8.44 -2.97 18.81
N ASN A 62 -9.16 -3.72 19.64
CA ASN A 62 -8.55 -4.69 20.55
C ASN A 62 -8.13 -5.95 19.78
N SER A 63 -6.92 -5.95 19.24
CA SER A 63 -6.41 -7.06 18.44
C SER A 63 -6.39 -8.43 19.13
N SER A 64 -6.43 -8.49 20.47
CA SER A 64 -6.47 -9.76 21.23
C SER A 64 -7.76 -10.55 21.05
N GLN A 65 -8.84 -9.91 20.56
CA GLN A 65 -10.11 -10.59 20.30
C GLN A 65 -10.05 -11.46 19.04
N TYR A 66 -9.14 -11.17 18.12
CA TYR A 66 -8.98 -11.92 16.88
C TYR A 66 -8.03 -13.09 17.12
N GLN A 67 -8.58 -14.30 17.06
CA GLN A 67 -7.83 -15.52 17.32
C GLN A 67 -6.86 -15.81 16.15
N SER A 68 -5.56 -15.78 16.43
CA SER A 68 -4.54 -16.28 15.50
C SER A 68 -4.75 -17.75 15.21
N TYR A 69 -4.52 -18.17 13.97
CA TYR A 69 -4.76 -19.55 13.51
C TYR A 69 -3.82 -20.59 14.15
N ARG A 70 -2.72 -20.15 14.75
CA ARG A 70 -1.92 -20.93 15.70
C ARG A 70 -1.73 -20.14 16.99
N GLN A 71 -2.13 -20.72 18.12
CA GLN A 71 -1.81 -20.17 19.43
C GLN A 71 -0.56 -20.89 19.98
N PRO A 72 0.40 -20.18 20.59
CA PRO A 72 1.43 -20.85 21.39
C PRO A 72 0.76 -21.63 22.53
N GLY A 73 0.81 -22.97 22.48
CA GLY A 73 0.31 -23.86 23.54
C GLY A 73 -1.17 -24.27 23.43
N ALA A 74 -1.95 -23.69 22.52
CA ALA A 74 -3.27 -24.20 22.12
C ALA A 74 -3.16 -24.64 20.65
N GLY A 75 -3.40 -25.93 20.38
CA GLY A 75 -3.16 -26.56 19.08
C GLY A 75 -3.78 -25.83 17.88
N GLU A 76 -3.38 -26.22 16.67
CA GLU A 76 -3.88 -25.63 15.42
C GLU A 76 -5.42 -25.67 15.37
N PHE A 77 -6.06 -24.57 14.92
CA PHE A 77 -7.52 -24.52 14.74
C PHE A 77 -8.02 -25.51 13.67
N SER A 78 -7.13 -25.95 12.77
CA SER A 78 -7.40 -27.00 11.80
C SER A 78 -6.09 -27.69 11.36
N ALA A 79 -6.15 -29.00 11.14
CA ALA A 79 -5.05 -29.80 10.59
C ALA A 79 -4.80 -29.55 9.09
N GLN A 80 -5.60 -28.70 8.44
CA GLN A 80 -5.42 -28.34 7.04
C GLN A 80 -4.27 -27.33 6.89
N ALA A 81 -3.43 -27.57 5.89
CA ALA A 81 -2.29 -26.71 5.59
C ALA A 81 -2.72 -25.27 5.23
N PHE A 82 -3.87 -25.13 4.56
CA PHE A 82 -4.50 -23.88 4.17
C PHE A 82 -6.02 -24.10 3.98
N VAL A 83 -6.79 -23.03 3.89
CA VAL A 83 -8.24 -23.02 3.64
C VAL A 83 -8.49 -22.52 2.22
N PRO A 84 -8.97 -23.37 1.29
CA PRO A 84 -9.17 -22.98 -0.09
C PRO A 84 -10.38 -22.05 -0.24
N CYS A 85 -10.31 -21.15 -1.22
CA CYS A 85 -11.48 -20.39 -1.65
C CYS A 85 -12.43 -21.26 -2.45
N THR A 86 -13.51 -21.72 -1.84
CA THR A 86 -14.48 -22.63 -2.47
C THR A 86 -15.84 -21.95 -2.55
N ASN A 87 -16.42 -21.89 -3.75
CA ASN A 87 -17.71 -21.25 -4.01
C ASN A 87 -17.77 -19.78 -3.52
N GLY A 88 -16.65 -19.06 -3.65
CA GLY A 88 -16.55 -17.64 -3.30
C GLY A 88 -16.32 -17.34 -1.83
N VAL A 89 -16.06 -18.36 -0.99
CA VAL A 89 -15.81 -18.18 0.45
C VAL A 89 -14.66 -19.06 0.95
N ALA A 90 -13.93 -18.56 1.94
CA ALA A 90 -12.95 -19.29 2.74
C ALA A 90 -13.43 -19.30 4.20
N THR A 91 -13.98 -20.43 4.64
CA THR A 91 -14.46 -20.62 6.03
C THR A 91 -13.34 -21.22 6.89
N VAL A 92 -12.68 -20.38 7.69
CA VAL A 92 -11.57 -20.79 8.55
C VAL A 92 -12.08 -21.51 9.80
N VAL A 93 -13.17 -21.01 10.40
CA VAL A 93 -13.88 -21.67 11.50
C VAL A 93 -15.35 -21.83 11.15
N ALA A 94 -15.80 -23.08 11.09
CA ALA A 94 -17.17 -23.44 10.76
C ALA A 94 -18.17 -22.75 11.70
N GLY A 95 -19.18 -22.09 11.12
CA GLY A 95 -20.23 -21.38 11.86
C GLY A 95 -19.81 -20.00 12.41
N ASN A 96 -18.56 -19.57 12.19
CA ASN A 96 -18.10 -18.24 12.60
C ASN A 96 -18.04 -17.30 11.38
N ALA A 97 -18.99 -16.37 11.29
CA ALA A 97 -19.03 -15.37 10.23
C ALA A 97 -17.79 -14.45 10.23
N MET A 98 -17.24 -14.14 11.41
CA MET A 98 -16.04 -13.30 11.56
C MET A 98 -14.75 -14.00 11.11
N GLN A 99 -14.82 -15.32 10.85
CA GLN A 99 -13.75 -16.14 10.29
C GLN A 99 -14.22 -16.87 9.02
N THR A 100 -15.15 -16.26 8.30
CA THR A 100 -15.57 -16.66 6.97
C THR A 100 -15.39 -15.46 6.05
N PHE A 101 -14.50 -15.61 5.07
CA PHE A 101 -14.05 -14.51 4.23
C PHE A 101 -14.56 -14.70 2.80
N LYS A 102 -15.13 -13.66 2.20
CA LYS A 102 -15.43 -13.68 0.76
C LYS A 102 -14.12 -13.66 -0.02
N CYS A 103 -14.05 -14.45 -1.08
CA CYS A 103 -12.82 -14.57 -1.86
C CYS A 103 -13.10 -14.96 -3.30
N LYS A 104 -12.09 -14.79 -4.15
CA LYS A 104 -12.03 -15.32 -5.50
C LYS A 104 -10.58 -15.61 -5.84
N ASN A 105 -10.26 -16.86 -6.17
CA ASN A 105 -8.92 -17.29 -6.61
C ASN A 105 -7.78 -16.92 -5.64
N ILE A 106 -8.07 -16.78 -4.34
CA ILE A 106 -7.07 -16.55 -3.28
C ILE A 106 -7.41 -17.45 -2.10
N ASP A 107 -6.45 -18.29 -1.74
CA ASP A 107 -6.54 -19.21 -0.61
C ASP A 107 -5.94 -18.57 0.66
N TYR A 108 -6.51 -18.93 1.80
CA TYR A 108 -6.08 -18.47 3.12
C TYR A 108 -5.08 -19.46 3.73
N TYR A 109 -3.91 -19.00 4.17
CA TYR A 109 -2.88 -19.88 4.74
C TYR A 109 -2.69 -19.70 6.24
N ASP A 110 -2.68 -18.46 6.72
CA ASP A 110 -2.46 -18.17 8.14
C ASP A 110 -2.96 -16.77 8.52
N PHE A 111 -3.14 -16.57 9.83
CA PHE A 111 -3.43 -15.27 10.43
C PHE A 111 -2.79 -15.19 11.81
N VAL A 112 -2.13 -14.07 12.09
CA VAL A 112 -1.60 -13.76 13.42
C VAL A 112 -2.03 -12.34 13.81
N SER A 113 -2.69 -12.22 14.96
CA SER A 113 -3.15 -10.94 15.47
C SER A 113 -2.00 -10.02 15.88
N HIS A 114 -2.25 -8.71 15.89
CA HIS A 114 -1.23 -7.74 16.32
C HIS A 114 -0.71 -8.02 17.74
N ALA A 115 -1.60 -8.43 18.65
CA ALA A 115 -1.25 -8.85 20.00
C ALA A 115 -0.31 -10.08 20.02
N ASN A 116 -0.56 -11.09 19.17
CA ASN A 116 0.31 -12.26 19.07
C ASN A 116 1.61 -12.00 18.30
N LEU A 117 1.67 -10.92 17.51
CA LEU A 117 2.89 -10.34 16.95
C LEU A 117 3.63 -9.43 17.96
N GLY A 118 3.20 -9.42 19.23
CA GLY A 118 3.89 -8.74 20.32
C GLY A 118 3.55 -7.27 20.49
N SER A 119 2.63 -6.70 19.72
CA SER A 119 2.16 -5.31 19.91
C SER A 119 1.27 -5.18 21.14
N ARG A 120 1.46 -4.10 21.89
CA ARG A 120 0.61 -3.72 23.02
C ARG A 120 -0.51 -2.78 22.60
N THR A 121 -0.29 -1.98 21.57
CA THR A 121 -1.28 -1.03 21.05
C THR A 121 -2.27 -1.73 20.12
N GLY A 122 -1.80 -2.67 19.29
CA GLY A 122 -2.69 -3.51 18.48
C GLY A 122 -3.22 -2.88 17.19
N GLU A 123 -2.54 -1.88 16.63
CA GLU A 123 -3.00 -1.12 15.45
C GLU A 123 -1.93 -1.16 14.35
N GLY A 124 -2.28 -1.60 13.15
CA GLY A 124 -1.35 -1.88 12.05
C GLY A 124 -1.35 -0.84 10.93
N SER A 125 -0.26 -0.81 10.17
CA SER A 125 -0.15 -0.01 8.94
C SER A 125 0.68 -0.73 7.86
N SER A 126 1.78 -0.12 7.41
CA SER A 126 2.62 -0.64 6.34
C SER A 126 3.18 -2.04 6.61
N SER A 127 3.72 -2.65 5.56
CA SER A 127 4.42 -3.93 5.67
C SER A 127 5.41 -4.09 4.52
N TRP A 128 6.48 -4.84 4.74
CA TRP A 128 7.40 -5.20 3.66
C TRP A 128 8.02 -6.58 3.90
N GLY A 129 8.81 -7.06 2.94
CA GLY A 129 9.49 -8.35 3.04
C GLY A 129 10.90 -8.39 2.47
N TRP A 130 11.59 -9.47 2.78
CA TRP A 130 12.94 -9.78 2.31
C TRP A 130 13.09 -11.29 2.15
N THR A 131 13.61 -11.73 1.01
CA THR A 131 14.01 -13.12 0.81
C THR A 131 15.51 -13.24 1.04
N SER A 132 15.92 -14.12 1.95
CA SER A 132 17.33 -14.37 2.23
C SER A 132 18.04 -15.03 1.05
N PRO A 133 19.39 -15.01 1.00
CA PRO A 133 20.15 -15.77 0.00
C PRO A 133 19.88 -17.28 0.02
N THR A 134 19.38 -17.82 1.15
CA THR A 134 19.00 -19.23 1.29
C THR A 134 17.54 -19.52 0.90
N GLY A 135 16.78 -18.51 0.47
CA GLY A 135 15.39 -18.64 0.03
C GLY A 135 14.35 -18.57 1.16
N ARG A 136 14.73 -18.23 2.39
CA ARG A 136 13.78 -17.99 3.49
C ARG A 136 13.11 -16.62 3.32
N GLU A 137 11.83 -16.53 3.64
CA GLU A 137 11.01 -15.35 3.38
C GLU A 137 10.61 -14.68 4.70
N PHE A 138 11.11 -13.46 4.90
CA PHE A 138 10.89 -12.69 6.13
C PHE A 138 10.05 -11.46 5.85
N VAL A 139 9.21 -11.10 6.81
CA VAL A 139 8.35 -9.93 6.73
C VAL A 139 8.54 -9.01 7.92
N VAL A 140 8.27 -7.73 7.68
CA VAL A 140 8.19 -6.69 8.69
C VAL A 140 6.78 -6.12 8.66
N ILE A 141 6.13 -6.10 9.81
CA ILE A 141 4.73 -5.71 9.98
C ILE A 141 4.70 -4.46 10.85
N ALA A 142 4.31 -3.32 10.28
CA ALA A 142 4.22 -2.07 11.03
C ALA A 142 3.02 -2.10 11.98
N GLN A 143 3.26 -1.65 13.22
CA GLN A 143 2.28 -1.54 14.29
C GLN A 143 2.49 -0.21 15.01
N ALA A 144 1.47 0.37 15.66
CA ALA A 144 1.57 1.72 16.22
C ALA A 144 2.72 1.92 17.23
N ASP A 145 3.13 0.85 17.91
CA ASP A 145 4.22 0.77 18.89
C ASP A 145 5.50 0.09 18.36
N GLY A 146 5.68 0.00 17.04
CA GLY A 146 6.93 -0.47 16.43
C GLY A 146 6.73 -1.32 15.18
N ALA A 147 7.61 -2.29 14.99
CA ALA A 147 7.56 -3.22 13.86
C ALA A 147 7.81 -4.65 14.35
N ALA A 148 6.92 -5.58 14.01
CA ALA A 148 7.11 -7.00 14.24
C ALA A 148 7.88 -7.64 13.08
N PHE A 149 8.78 -8.54 13.41
CA PHE A 149 9.51 -9.39 12.48
C PHE A 149 8.94 -10.78 12.51
N ALA A 150 8.67 -11.35 11.34
CA ALA A 150 8.19 -12.72 11.21
C ALA A 150 8.79 -13.40 9.98
N GLU A 151 8.75 -14.73 9.96
CA GLU A 151 9.06 -15.54 8.78
C GLU A 151 7.77 -16.15 8.23
N ILE A 152 7.59 -16.12 6.92
CA ILE A 152 6.62 -16.95 6.23
C ILE A 152 7.34 -18.24 5.85
N THR A 153 7.03 -19.31 6.55
CA THR A 153 7.63 -20.63 6.30
C THR A 153 7.20 -21.17 4.93
N SER A 154 7.89 -22.20 4.42
CA SER A 154 7.50 -22.87 3.17
C SER A 154 6.06 -23.41 3.17
N ALA A 155 5.50 -23.72 4.36
CA ALA A 155 4.11 -24.13 4.55
C ALA A 155 3.11 -22.95 4.60
N GLY A 156 3.55 -21.71 4.38
CA GLY A 156 2.72 -20.50 4.41
C GLY A 156 2.36 -20.05 5.82
N LYS A 157 3.12 -20.46 6.83
CA LYS A 157 2.86 -20.12 8.24
C LYS A 157 3.67 -18.93 8.68
N LEU A 158 3.02 -18.00 9.38
CA LEU A 158 3.60 -16.75 9.86
C LEU A 158 4.15 -16.92 11.27
N VAL A 159 5.48 -17.00 11.38
CA VAL A 159 6.18 -17.29 12.63
C VAL A 159 6.80 -16.00 13.17
N TYR A 160 6.33 -15.52 14.31
CA TYR A 160 6.87 -14.34 14.99
C TYR A 160 8.30 -14.58 15.51
N LEU A 161 9.21 -13.66 15.18
CA LEU A 161 10.65 -13.76 15.49
C LEU A 161 11.13 -12.69 16.48
N GLY A 162 10.37 -11.61 16.65
CA GLY A 162 10.75 -10.52 17.52
C GLY A 162 10.23 -9.19 16.99
N ARG A 163 10.61 -8.09 17.64
CA ARG A 163 10.14 -6.76 17.26
C ARG A 163 11.16 -5.67 17.51
N LEU A 164 11.08 -4.61 16.72
CA LEU A 164 11.77 -3.35 16.92
C LEU A 164 10.76 -2.30 17.39
N PRO A 165 10.84 -1.78 18.62
CA PRO A 165 10.01 -0.66 19.08
C PRO A 165 10.24 0.61 18.27
N GLN A 166 9.33 1.58 18.40
CA GLN A 166 9.54 2.92 17.83
C GLN A 166 10.82 3.57 18.36
N ALA A 167 11.41 4.47 17.58
CA ALA A 167 12.66 5.14 17.94
C ALA A 167 12.60 5.82 19.31
N SER A 168 13.76 5.92 19.97
CA SER A 168 13.87 6.51 21.30
C SER A 168 13.34 7.95 21.33
N GLY A 169 12.40 8.23 22.23
CA GLY A 169 11.77 9.55 22.37
C GLY A 169 10.60 9.82 21.42
N ALA A 170 10.27 8.89 20.52
CA ALA A 170 9.09 8.98 19.66
C ALA A 170 7.84 8.40 20.36
N ALA A 171 6.70 9.06 20.16
CA ALA A 171 5.40 8.54 20.60
C ALA A 171 4.93 7.38 19.71
N THR A 172 3.94 6.63 20.18
CA THR A 172 3.22 5.67 19.33
C THR A 172 2.51 6.41 18.19
N SER A 173 2.58 5.86 16.99
CA SER A 173 1.88 6.39 15.82
C SER A 173 1.54 5.22 14.92
N ILE A 174 0.27 5.10 14.53
CA ILE A 174 -0.19 4.13 13.54
C ILE A 174 0.53 4.34 12.20
N TRP A 175 0.77 5.58 11.77
CA TRP A 175 1.49 5.87 10.53
C TRP A 175 2.98 5.54 10.65
N ARG A 176 3.35 4.40 10.08
CA ARG A 176 4.72 3.90 9.97
C ARG A 176 4.87 3.15 8.69
N GLU A 177 5.76 3.66 7.86
CA GLU A 177 5.97 3.16 6.51
C GLU A 177 7.33 2.48 6.43
N ILE A 178 7.34 1.38 5.68
CA ILE A 178 8.45 0.43 5.66
C ILE A 178 8.79 0.11 4.21
N ARG A 179 10.08 0.14 3.88
CA ARG A 179 10.60 -0.35 2.59
C ARG A 179 11.89 -1.13 2.76
N GLY A 180 12.08 -2.12 1.91
CA GLY A 180 13.30 -2.92 1.83
C GLY A 180 14.38 -2.22 1.01
N TYR A 181 15.62 -2.45 1.41
CA TYR A 181 16.81 -2.07 0.66
C TYR A 181 17.87 -3.17 0.82
N LYS A 182 18.05 -4.01 -0.19
CA LYS A 182 18.90 -5.21 -0.11
C LYS A 182 18.46 -6.10 1.06
N ASN A 183 19.34 -6.38 2.02
CA ASN A 183 19.04 -7.07 3.28
C ASN A 183 18.65 -6.14 4.43
N TYR A 184 18.51 -4.84 4.19
CA TYR A 184 18.07 -3.88 5.19
C TYR A 184 16.59 -3.58 5.05
N ILE A 185 15.99 -3.16 6.15
CA ILE A 185 14.69 -2.50 6.16
C ILE A 185 14.85 -1.07 6.64
N VAL A 186 14.17 -0.14 5.96
CA VAL A 186 14.15 1.30 6.23
C VAL A 186 12.76 1.66 6.73
N ILE A 187 12.69 2.28 7.91
CA ILE A 187 11.43 2.54 8.62
C ILE A 187 11.32 4.04 8.92
N GLY A 188 10.26 4.66 8.40
CA GLY A 188 9.85 6.03 8.73
C GLY A 188 8.52 6.04 9.49
N SER A 189 8.22 7.15 10.17
CA SER A 189 6.95 7.34 10.86
C SER A 189 6.61 8.82 10.98
N GLU A 190 5.31 9.10 11.08
CA GLU A 190 4.81 10.44 11.39
C GLU A 190 4.97 10.82 12.87
N ALA A 191 5.47 9.91 13.71
CA ALA A 191 5.82 10.25 15.08
C ALA A 191 6.96 11.30 15.10
N VAL A 192 6.74 12.40 15.81
CA VAL A 192 7.77 13.43 16.05
C VAL A 192 8.98 12.78 16.72
N ASN A 193 10.19 13.17 16.30
CA ASN A 193 11.48 12.64 16.74
C ASN A 193 11.76 11.16 16.39
N HIS A 194 11.01 10.54 15.47
CA HIS A 194 11.27 9.16 15.08
C HIS A 194 12.56 8.99 14.27
N GLY A 195 12.83 9.93 13.36
CA GLY A 195 13.86 9.80 12.33
C GLY A 195 13.57 8.65 11.38
N ILE A 196 14.63 8.13 10.76
CA ILE A 196 14.60 6.93 9.92
C ILE A 196 15.43 5.83 10.59
N GLN A 197 14.80 4.73 10.97
CA GLN A 197 15.50 3.56 11.49
C GLN A 197 15.92 2.66 10.32
N VAL A 198 17.17 2.20 10.33
CA VAL A 198 17.67 1.18 9.39
C VAL A 198 18.01 -0.07 10.19
N PHE A 199 17.44 -1.21 9.82
CA PHE A 199 17.67 -2.48 10.50
C PHE A 199 18.14 -3.56 9.53
N ASP A 200 19.13 -4.36 9.93
CA ASP A 200 19.67 -5.46 9.13
C ASP A 200 18.85 -6.74 9.33
N MET A 201 18.08 -7.13 8.32
CA MET A 201 17.20 -8.30 8.35
C MET A 201 17.97 -9.62 8.46
N SER A 202 19.28 -9.65 8.16
CA SER A 202 20.09 -10.87 8.31
C SER A 202 20.17 -11.35 9.76
N LYS A 203 19.95 -10.46 10.73
CA LYS A 203 19.83 -10.82 12.16
C LYS A 203 18.69 -11.81 12.44
N LEU A 204 17.67 -11.85 11.59
CA LEU A 204 16.53 -12.75 11.73
C LEU A 204 16.87 -14.21 11.36
N LEU A 205 17.98 -14.44 10.63
CA LEU A 205 18.38 -15.78 10.21
C LEU A 205 18.65 -16.72 11.40
N THR A 206 19.10 -16.15 12.51
CA THR A 206 19.41 -16.87 13.76
C THR A 206 18.43 -16.56 14.89
N ALA A 207 17.33 -15.85 14.61
CA ALA A 207 16.31 -15.57 15.62
C ALA A 207 15.60 -16.85 16.07
N ASN A 208 15.35 -16.98 17.37
CA ASN A 208 14.66 -18.13 17.94
C ASN A 208 13.16 -17.81 18.14
N PRO A 209 12.24 -18.43 17.38
CA PRO A 209 10.81 -18.17 17.54
C PRO A 209 10.24 -18.59 18.91
N ALA A 210 10.92 -19.47 19.66
CA ALA A 210 10.53 -19.82 21.03
C ALA A 210 10.89 -18.73 22.05
N SER A 211 11.75 -17.77 21.68
CA SER A 211 12.10 -16.62 22.50
C SER A 211 12.26 -15.37 21.61
N PRO A 212 11.15 -14.81 21.10
CA PRO A 212 11.19 -13.65 20.21
C PRO A 212 11.88 -12.45 20.85
N THR A 213 12.83 -11.85 20.13
CA THR A 213 13.68 -10.77 20.66
C THR A 213 12.99 -9.41 20.58
N THR A 214 13.07 -8.59 21.63
CA THR A 214 12.81 -7.15 21.50
C THR A 214 14.15 -6.46 21.21
N TYR A 215 14.34 -6.02 19.97
CA TYR A 215 15.57 -5.40 19.51
C TYR A 215 15.72 -3.99 20.09
N SER A 216 16.95 -3.65 20.49
CA SER A 216 17.30 -2.31 20.94
C SER A 216 17.24 -1.30 19.80
N VAL A 217 16.50 -0.22 20.01
CA VAL A 217 16.34 0.88 19.06
C VAL A 217 17.62 1.72 18.86
N THR A 218 18.71 1.37 19.55
CA THR A 218 20.02 2.01 19.42
C THR A 218 21.14 1.00 19.14
N ALA A 219 21.18 -0.12 19.87
CA ALA A 219 22.27 -1.10 19.75
C ALA A 219 22.04 -2.13 18.63
N ASP A 220 20.78 -2.43 18.30
CA ASP A 220 20.45 -3.46 17.31
C ASP A 220 20.05 -2.90 15.94
N VAL A 221 19.78 -1.60 15.84
CA VAL A 221 19.61 -0.94 14.54
C VAL A 221 20.98 -0.71 13.89
N THR A 222 21.02 -0.71 12.57
CA THR A 222 22.21 -0.34 11.79
C THR A 222 22.50 1.15 11.92
N SER A 223 21.46 1.97 11.91
CA SER A 223 21.53 3.41 12.18
C SER A 223 20.14 3.98 12.50
N VAL A 224 20.12 5.18 13.09
CA VAL A 224 18.95 6.06 13.14
C VAL A 224 19.35 7.39 12.52
N TRP A 225 18.76 7.74 11.38
CA TRP A 225 19.05 8.99 10.70
C TRP A 225 18.03 10.06 11.09
N ASN A 226 18.52 11.15 11.69
CA ASN A 226 17.69 12.22 12.28
C ASN A 226 17.71 13.52 11.45
N GLY A 227 17.94 13.43 10.14
CA GLY A 227 18.00 14.61 9.26
C GLY A 227 16.65 15.11 8.75
N LEU A 228 15.53 14.54 9.21
CA LEU A 228 14.19 14.98 8.83
C LEU A 228 13.77 16.24 9.60
N PRO A 229 12.96 17.13 8.98
CA PRO A 229 12.27 18.17 9.73
C PRO A 229 11.35 17.51 10.78
N ASN A 230 11.40 18.04 12.02
CA ASN A 230 10.73 17.47 13.20
C ASN A 230 10.98 15.96 13.46
N GLY A 231 11.99 15.37 12.80
CA GLY A 231 12.25 13.94 12.90
C GLY A 231 11.12 13.04 12.39
N ARG A 232 10.27 13.48 11.44
CA ARG A 232 9.11 12.69 11.00
C ARG A 232 8.88 12.73 9.48
N THR A 233 8.29 11.67 8.95
CA THR A 233 7.95 11.53 7.52
C THR A 233 6.66 10.76 7.37
N HIS A 234 5.87 11.06 6.33
CA HIS A 234 4.66 10.28 6.04
C HIS A 234 5.06 8.88 5.56
N ASN A 235 5.92 8.84 4.55
CA ASN A 235 6.35 7.60 3.91
C ASN A 235 7.86 7.62 3.62
N VAL A 236 8.42 6.46 3.33
CA VAL A 236 9.77 6.25 2.80
C VAL A 236 9.68 5.41 1.54
N VAL A 237 10.43 5.78 0.51
CA VAL A 237 10.50 5.03 -0.76
C VAL A 237 11.95 4.74 -1.11
N ILE A 238 12.22 3.69 -1.88
CA ILE A 238 13.59 3.21 -2.14
C ILE A 238 13.84 3.13 -3.64
N ASN A 239 14.97 3.68 -4.09
CA ASN A 239 15.56 3.35 -5.37
C ASN A 239 16.81 2.49 -5.10
N GLU A 240 16.61 1.17 -5.08
CA GLU A 240 17.67 0.22 -4.72
C GLU A 240 18.83 0.24 -5.74
N GLU A 241 18.53 0.39 -7.03
CA GLU A 241 19.54 0.47 -8.10
C GLU A 241 20.49 1.66 -7.91
N LYS A 242 19.99 2.77 -7.37
CA LYS A 242 20.77 3.98 -7.08
C LYS A 242 21.19 4.12 -5.62
N ASN A 243 20.90 3.14 -4.78
CA ASN A 243 21.31 3.06 -3.37
C ASN A 243 20.84 4.26 -2.51
N TYR A 244 19.59 4.71 -2.67
CA TYR A 244 19.05 5.79 -1.82
C TYR A 244 17.61 5.54 -1.40
N ALA A 245 17.22 6.16 -0.29
CA ALA A 245 15.84 6.34 0.13
C ALA A 245 15.34 7.74 -0.17
N VAL A 246 14.03 7.91 -0.19
CA VAL A 246 13.37 9.21 -0.21
C VAL A 246 12.33 9.24 0.90
N ALA A 247 12.45 10.22 1.79
CA ALA A 247 11.38 10.55 2.72
C ALA A 247 10.43 11.53 2.04
N VAL A 248 9.12 11.29 2.16
CA VAL A 248 8.06 12.11 1.54
C VAL A 248 7.03 12.50 2.59
N GLY A 249 6.43 13.68 2.41
CA GLY A 249 5.46 14.22 3.35
C GLY A 249 6.08 14.63 4.69
N ALA A 250 7.39 14.86 4.74
CA ALA A 250 8.09 15.25 5.95
C ALA A 250 7.69 16.65 6.41
N GLN A 251 7.17 16.76 7.63
CA GLN A 251 6.55 17.98 8.14
C GLN A 251 7.56 18.84 8.94
N PRO A 252 7.42 20.18 8.94
CA PRO A 252 6.28 20.93 8.42
C PRO A 252 6.37 21.24 6.92
N ARG A 253 5.22 21.51 6.28
CA ARG A 253 5.12 22.06 4.91
C ARG A 253 5.87 23.38 4.72
N THR A 254 6.20 24.09 5.80
CA THR A 254 7.00 25.32 5.82
C THR A 254 8.51 25.09 5.89
N SER A 255 8.97 23.84 6.01
CA SER A 255 10.39 23.51 5.96
C SER A 255 10.99 23.85 4.59
N THR A 256 12.32 23.93 4.51
CA THR A 256 13.03 24.17 3.24
C THR A 256 12.64 23.18 2.14
N CYS A 257 12.34 21.93 2.51
CA CYS A 257 11.95 20.90 1.55
C CYS A 257 10.44 20.84 1.30
N ARG A 258 9.64 21.67 1.99
CA ARG A 258 8.18 21.85 1.80
C ARG A 258 7.36 20.57 1.82
N SER A 259 7.79 19.58 2.62
CA SER A 259 7.20 18.22 2.63
C SER A 259 7.26 17.47 1.30
N GLY A 260 8.13 17.90 0.38
CA GLY A 260 8.42 17.18 -0.85
C GLY A 260 9.41 16.04 -0.65
N LEU A 261 10.16 15.71 -1.70
CA LEU A 261 11.11 14.59 -1.70
C LEU A 261 12.37 14.96 -0.92
N ILE A 262 12.73 14.23 0.14
CA ILE A 262 14.03 14.38 0.85
C ILE A 262 14.87 13.14 0.58
N PHE A 263 16.01 13.30 -0.11
CA PHE A 263 16.85 12.19 -0.53
C PHE A 263 17.86 11.80 0.54
N ILE A 264 17.99 10.49 0.78
CA ILE A 264 18.83 9.90 1.83
C ILE A 264 19.75 8.86 1.20
N ASP A 265 21.06 9.09 1.25
CA ASP A 265 22.08 8.15 0.80
C ASP A 265 22.08 6.88 1.65
N LEU A 266 22.04 5.72 0.99
CA LEU A 266 22.12 4.39 1.60
C LEU A 266 23.31 3.57 1.08
N VAL A 267 24.30 4.20 0.44
CA VAL A 267 25.55 3.51 0.05
C VAL A 267 26.26 2.92 1.28
N ASP A 268 26.32 3.69 2.38
CA ASP A 268 26.70 3.20 3.71
C ASP A 268 25.52 3.31 4.69
N PRO A 269 24.73 2.23 4.88
CA PRO A 269 23.58 2.22 5.77
C PRO A 269 23.88 2.53 7.24
N LYS A 270 25.15 2.46 7.67
CA LYS A 270 25.57 2.83 9.03
C LYS A 270 25.68 4.35 9.18
N ASN A 271 25.91 5.07 8.09
CA ASN A 271 26.09 6.52 8.09
C ASN A 271 25.26 7.18 6.97
N PRO A 272 23.91 7.10 6.98
CA PRO A 272 23.09 7.76 5.97
C PRO A 272 23.27 9.27 5.97
N LYS A 273 23.18 9.89 4.80
CA LYS A 273 23.36 11.35 4.61
C LYS A 273 22.27 11.92 3.74
N THR A 274 21.94 13.20 3.93
CA THR A 274 21.07 13.89 2.98
C THR A 274 21.79 14.10 1.64
N LEU A 275 21.07 13.92 0.54
CA LEU A 275 21.54 14.21 -0.83
C LEU A 275 20.88 15.48 -1.41
N GLY A 276 20.08 16.20 -0.62
CA GLY A 276 19.25 17.33 -1.07
C GLY A 276 17.76 16.99 -1.02
N CYS A 277 16.94 17.86 -1.61
CA CYS A 277 15.50 17.66 -1.69
C CYS A 277 14.85 18.29 -2.93
N ALA A 278 13.66 17.83 -3.29
CA ALA A 278 12.80 18.41 -4.32
C ALA A 278 11.57 19.04 -3.67
N ALA A 279 11.61 20.35 -3.48
CA ALA A 279 10.52 21.13 -2.85
C ALA A 279 9.54 21.75 -3.86
N GLY A 280 9.77 21.54 -5.16
CA GLY A 280 9.17 22.34 -6.24
C GLY A 280 7.63 22.30 -6.27
N ASP A 281 7.05 21.15 -5.93
CA ASP A 281 5.59 20.95 -5.92
C ASP A 281 4.98 20.97 -4.51
N GLY A 282 5.78 21.26 -3.49
CA GLY A 282 5.33 21.13 -2.10
C GLY A 282 5.20 19.67 -1.67
N TYR A 283 4.07 19.34 -1.04
CA TYR A 283 3.87 18.07 -0.36
C TYR A 283 3.78 16.90 -1.35
N VAL A 284 4.55 15.86 -1.08
CA VAL A 284 4.48 14.58 -1.80
C VAL A 284 3.98 13.53 -0.82
N HIS A 285 2.88 12.85 -1.14
CA HIS A 285 2.28 11.83 -0.27
C HIS A 285 3.02 10.50 -0.37
N ASP A 286 3.14 9.99 -1.58
CA ASP A 286 3.94 8.81 -1.92
C ASP A 286 4.70 9.07 -3.24
N ALA A 287 5.68 8.23 -3.56
CA ALA A 287 6.41 8.30 -4.81
C ALA A 287 6.95 6.93 -5.25
N GLN A 288 7.25 6.82 -6.53
CA GLN A 288 8.07 5.73 -7.06
C GLN A 288 9.25 6.32 -7.84
N CYS A 289 10.48 6.04 -7.41
CA CYS A 289 11.69 6.53 -8.06
C CYS A 289 12.43 5.41 -8.77
N LEU A 290 12.62 5.55 -10.09
CA LEU A 290 13.18 4.52 -10.97
C LEU A 290 14.19 5.12 -11.94
N VAL A 291 15.16 4.31 -12.35
CA VAL A 291 15.94 4.62 -13.56
C VAL A 291 15.03 4.46 -14.77
N TYR A 292 14.83 5.52 -15.52
CA TYR A 292 13.94 5.54 -16.67
C TYR A 292 14.53 4.77 -17.85
N ARG A 293 13.75 3.83 -18.40
CA ARG A 293 14.19 2.94 -19.48
C ARG A 293 13.44 3.11 -20.79
N GLY A 294 12.55 4.10 -20.86
CA GLY A 294 11.75 4.41 -22.05
C GLY A 294 10.26 4.39 -21.77
N PRO A 295 9.44 4.74 -22.77
CA PRO A 295 9.85 4.95 -24.17
C PRO A 295 10.28 6.40 -24.51
N ASP A 296 10.16 7.37 -23.61
CA ASP A 296 10.53 8.76 -23.87
C ASP A 296 12.06 8.92 -23.92
N THR A 297 12.63 8.93 -25.14
CA THR A 297 14.08 8.88 -25.35
C THR A 297 14.84 10.06 -24.74
N ARG A 298 14.16 11.16 -24.40
CA ARG A 298 14.76 12.34 -23.74
C ARG A 298 15.25 12.04 -22.32
N TYR A 299 14.64 11.05 -21.66
CA TYR A 299 14.86 10.75 -20.25
C TYR A 299 15.49 9.37 -20.01
N VAL A 300 15.80 8.59 -21.05
CA VAL A 300 16.43 7.26 -20.90
C VAL A 300 17.74 7.37 -20.11
N GLY A 301 17.89 6.54 -19.08
CA GLY A 301 19.02 6.51 -18.16
C GLY A 301 18.96 7.54 -17.03
N ARG A 302 17.98 8.44 -17.03
CA ARG A 302 17.76 9.42 -15.96
C ARG A 302 17.07 8.78 -14.75
N ASP A 303 17.21 9.42 -13.60
CA ASP A 303 16.55 9.01 -12.37
C ASP A 303 15.25 9.81 -12.24
N ILE A 304 14.11 9.13 -12.37
CA ILE A 304 12.78 9.74 -12.45
C ILE A 304 11.96 9.32 -11.24
N CYS A 305 11.37 10.29 -10.54
CA CYS A 305 10.37 10.02 -9.51
C CYS A 305 8.98 10.38 -10.02
N TYR A 306 8.04 9.45 -9.86
CA TYR A 306 6.60 9.66 -10.03
C TYR A 306 6.03 9.96 -8.65
N GLY A 307 5.67 11.21 -8.37
CA GLY A 307 5.08 11.66 -7.11
C GLY A 307 3.56 11.75 -7.18
N TYR A 308 2.91 11.36 -6.09
CA TYR A 308 1.47 11.38 -5.90
C TYR A 308 1.18 12.44 -4.82
N ASN A 309 0.70 13.60 -5.26
CA ASN A 309 0.85 14.86 -4.51
C ASN A 309 -0.49 15.45 -4.05
N GLU A 310 -1.42 14.60 -3.60
CA GLU A 310 -2.77 14.96 -3.13
C GLU A 310 -3.71 15.53 -4.22
N ASP A 311 -3.23 16.38 -5.13
CA ASP A 311 -4.01 16.98 -6.21
C ASP A 311 -3.51 16.61 -7.62
N THR A 312 -2.32 16.01 -7.71
CA THR A 312 -1.58 15.83 -8.96
C THR A 312 -0.74 14.55 -9.00
N LEU A 313 -0.58 14.03 -10.22
CA LEU A 313 0.54 13.21 -10.62
C LEU A 313 1.67 14.14 -11.07
N THR A 314 2.80 14.11 -10.38
CA THR A 314 3.96 14.96 -10.69
C THR A 314 5.17 14.11 -11.01
N ILE A 315 5.75 14.34 -12.19
CA ILE A 315 6.91 13.58 -12.68
C ILE A 315 8.14 14.47 -12.53
N TYR A 316 9.14 13.99 -11.81
CA TYR A 316 10.39 14.70 -11.52
C TYR A 316 11.57 14.05 -12.21
N ASP A 317 12.48 14.86 -12.76
CA ASP A 317 13.87 14.47 -12.97
C ASP A 317 14.67 14.75 -11.70
N VAL A 318 15.14 13.67 -11.06
CA VAL A 318 15.94 13.71 -9.83
C VAL A 318 17.35 13.18 -10.07
N THR A 319 17.83 13.19 -11.31
CA THR A 319 19.19 12.73 -11.64
C THR A 319 20.23 13.49 -10.83
N ASN A 320 20.05 14.80 -10.67
CA ASN A 320 20.81 15.62 -9.72
C ASN A 320 19.95 15.93 -8.48
N LYS A 321 20.26 15.30 -7.35
CA LYS A 321 19.50 15.45 -6.09
C LYS A 321 19.56 16.85 -5.47
N ASN A 322 20.53 17.67 -5.87
CA ASN A 322 20.67 19.07 -5.44
C ASN A 322 19.96 20.07 -6.37
N SER A 323 19.56 19.64 -7.57
CA SER A 323 18.89 20.48 -8.55
C SER A 323 17.93 19.63 -9.36
N THR A 324 16.75 19.40 -8.79
CA THR A 324 15.69 18.59 -9.39
C THR A 324 14.82 19.46 -10.30
N THR A 325 14.14 18.84 -11.26
CA THR A 325 13.24 19.52 -12.20
C THR A 325 11.92 18.79 -12.26
N ILE A 326 10.80 19.53 -12.20
CA ILE A 326 9.48 18.98 -12.51
C ILE A 326 9.34 18.89 -14.04
N ILE A 327 9.17 17.67 -14.55
CA ILE A 327 8.94 17.39 -15.97
C ILE A 327 7.48 17.69 -16.33
N SER A 328 6.55 17.24 -15.50
CA SER A 328 5.12 17.49 -15.63
C SER A 328 4.45 17.54 -14.27
N ARG A 329 3.37 18.31 -14.19
CA ARG A 329 2.45 18.36 -13.06
C ARG A 329 1.04 18.28 -13.64
N THR A 330 0.29 17.23 -13.34
CA THR A 330 -0.98 16.94 -14.02
C THR A 330 -2.04 16.51 -13.03
N SER A 331 -3.15 17.24 -12.98
CA SER A 331 -4.33 16.90 -12.19
C SER A 331 -5.33 16.14 -13.07
N TYR A 332 -6.49 15.78 -12.52
CA TYR A 332 -7.52 15.06 -13.24
C TYR A 332 -8.91 15.29 -12.63
N THR A 333 -9.95 15.05 -13.43
CA THR A 333 -11.33 15.15 -12.99
C THR A 333 -11.60 14.16 -11.86
N GLY A 334 -11.99 14.69 -10.71
CA GLY A 334 -12.26 13.91 -9.49
C GLY A 334 -11.10 13.87 -8.49
N ALA A 335 -9.92 14.41 -8.84
CA ALA A 335 -8.78 14.47 -7.93
C ALA A 335 -9.20 15.04 -6.56
N SER A 336 -9.01 14.24 -5.52
CA SER A 336 -9.39 14.58 -4.14
C SER A 336 -8.24 14.39 -3.17
N TYR A 337 -7.53 13.28 -3.30
CA TYR A 337 -6.31 12.95 -2.57
C TYR A 337 -5.50 11.92 -3.37
N THR A 338 -4.84 12.37 -4.45
CA THR A 338 -3.90 11.56 -5.24
C THR A 338 -2.85 10.94 -4.32
N HIS A 339 -2.99 9.64 -4.06
CA HIS A 339 -2.44 9.03 -2.86
C HIS A 339 -1.23 8.16 -3.17
N GLN A 340 -1.38 7.22 -4.09
CA GLN A 340 -0.32 6.32 -4.51
C GLN A 340 -0.50 5.89 -5.98
N GLY A 341 0.58 5.38 -6.55
CA GLY A 341 0.54 4.69 -7.84
C GLY A 341 1.80 3.88 -8.09
N TRP A 342 1.80 3.14 -9.21
CA TRP A 342 2.90 2.26 -9.57
C TRP A 342 3.03 2.11 -11.09
N VAL A 343 4.26 2.21 -11.59
CA VAL A 343 4.57 1.91 -12.99
C VAL A 343 4.33 0.43 -13.27
N THR A 344 3.68 0.16 -14.40
CA THR A 344 3.27 -1.20 -14.79
C THR A 344 4.43 -2.11 -15.19
N ASP A 345 5.50 -1.53 -15.74
CA ASP A 345 6.75 -2.22 -16.08
C ASP A 345 7.95 -1.28 -15.86
N PRO A 346 8.83 -1.54 -14.87
CA PRO A 346 10.00 -0.69 -14.61
C PRO A 346 11.04 -0.72 -15.75
N MET A 347 10.99 -1.75 -16.61
CA MET A 347 11.86 -1.91 -17.77
C MET A 347 11.33 -1.21 -19.02
N ASN A 348 10.04 -0.86 -19.05
CA ASN A 348 9.39 -0.14 -20.14
C ASN A 348 8.22 0.70 -19.59
N GLN A 349 8.51 1.93 -19.19
CA GLN A 349 7.64 2.77 -18.35
C GLN A 349 6.63 3.52 -19.22
N GLN A 350 5.75 2.76 -19.89
CA GLN A 350 4.71 3.29 -20.77
C GLN A 350 3.44 3.66 -20.02
N PHE A 351 3.12 2.91 -18.97
CA PHE A 351 1.89 3.08 -18.21
C PHE A 351 2.15 3.00 -16.71
N LEU A 352 1.33 3.72 -15.94
CA LEU A 352 1.21 3.55 -14.50
C LEU A 352 -0.26 3.44 -14.08
N VAL A 353 -0.48 2.85 -12.92
CA VAL A 353 -1.76 2.84 -12.21
C VAL A 353 -1.72 3.80 -11.03
N LEU A 354 -2.85 4.38 -10.67
CA LEU A 354 -2.96 5.40 -9.62
C LEU A 354 -4.29 5.27 -8.86
N ASP A 355 -4.27 5.53 -7.56
CA ASP A 355 -5.42 5.59 -6.64
C ASP A 355 -5.62 7.00 -6.04
N ASP A 356 -6.80 7.24 -5.46
CA ASP A 356 -7.22 8.53 -4.90
C ASP A 356 -8.06 8.33 -3.63
N GLU A 357 -7.41 8.44 -2.47
CA GLU A 357 -7.92 7.93 -1.19
C GLU A 357 -9.14 8.67 -0.60
N LEU A 358 -9.65 9.69 -1.28
CA LEU A 358 -10.75 10.52 -0.78
C LEU A 358 -11.88 10.71 -1.79
N ASP A 359 -11.73 10.27 -3.04
CA ASP A 359 -12.73 10.54 -4.07
C ASP A 359 -14.05 9.73 -3.86
N GLU A 360 -13.99 8.54 -3.27
CA GLU A 360 -15.18 7.76 -2.87
C GLU A 360 -15.94 8.41 -1.70
N GLU A 361 -15.21 8.89 -0.71
CA GLU A 361 -15.76 9.54 0.49
C GLU A 361 -16.38 10.90 0.14
N ASN A 362 -15.71 11.67 -0.73
CA ASN A 362 -16.24 12.93 -1.25
C ASN A 362 -17.33 12.74 -2.31
N ARG A 363 -17.49 11.51 -2.82
CA ARG A 363 -18.42 11.13 -3.88
C ARG A 363 -18.28 11.98 -5.15
N VAL A 364 -17.06 12.09 -5.64
CA VAL A 364 -16.75 12.89 -6.85
C VAL A 364 -16.23 12.02 -7.98
N GLY A 365 -16.26 12.57 -9.20
CA GLY A 365 -15.72 11.90 -10.38
C GLY A 365 -16.28 10.48 -10.59
N PRO A 366 -15.47 9.54 -11.12
CA PRO A 366 -15.89 8.15 -11.28
C PRO A 366 -16.16 7.40 -9.98
N ALA A 367 -15.65 7.90 -8.85
CA ALA A 367 -15.79 7.34 -7.51
C ALA A 367 -17.08 7.77 -6.81
N ALA A 368 -17.93 8.60 -7.44
CA ALA A 368 -19.18 9.11 -6.86
C ALA A 368 -20.17 8.04 -6.35
N GLN A 369 -19.97 6.79 -6.75
CA GLN A 369 -20.75 5.63 -6.29
C GLN A 369 -20.18 4.95 -5.05
N GLY A 370 -19.10 5.47 -4.44
CA GLY A 370 -18.45 4.89 -3.26
C GLY A 370 -17.73 3.57 -3.57
N ARG A 371 -17.09 3.49 -4.75
CA ARG A 371 -16.45 2.28 -5.25
C ARG A 371 -15.02 2.59 -5.72
N PRO A 372 -13.99 1.87 -5.20
CA PRO A 372 -12.58 2.03 -5.55
C PRO A 372 -12.31 2.25 -7.04
N ILE A 373 -11.50 3.26 -7.39
CA ILE A 373 -11.14 3.59 -8.76
C ILE A 373 -9.64 3.44 -9.01
N THR A 374 -9.26 2.50 -9.87
CA THR A 374 -7.89 2.45 -10.40
C THR A 374 -7.79 3.25 -11.68
N TYR A 375 -7.05 4.36 -11.65
CA TYR A 375 -6.81 5.23 -12.80
C TYR A 375 -5.66 4.69 -13.64
N PHE A 376 -5.84 4.61 -14.96
CA PHE A 376 -4.80 4.22 -15.92
C PHE A 376 -4.20 5.46 -16.58
N TRP A 377 -2.87 5.56 -16.53
CA TRP A 377 -2.11 6.66 -17.10
C TRP A 377 -1.12 6.16 -18.14
N ASP A 378 -1.18 6.73 -19.33
CA ASP A 378 -0.17 6.66 -20.37
C ASP A 378 0.90 7.73 -20.12
N ILE A 379 2.09 7.27 -19.80
CA ILE A 379 3.26 8.10 -19.49
C ILE A 379 4.36 7.95 -20.56
N ARG A 380 4.01 7.52 -21.77
CA ARG A 380 4.98 7.38 -22.88
C ARG A 380 5.64 8.71 -23.27
N THR A 381 5.00 9.82 -22.95
CA THR A 381 5.56 11.18 -23.04
C THR A 381 5.56 11.79 -21.64
N LEU A 382 6.72 11.82 -20.97
CA LEU A 382 6.78 12.25 -19.57
C LEU A 382 6.37 13.71 -19.38
N THR A 383 6.53 14.57 -20.39
CA THR A 383 6.11 15.98 -20.33
C THR A 383 4.60 16.19 -20.46
N ALA A 384 3.84 15.15 -20.82
CA ALA A 384 2.41 15.23 -21.06
C ALA A 384 1.73 13.88 -20.76
N PRO A 385 1.74 13.42 -19.50
CA PRO A 385 1.09 12.17 -19.12
C PRO A 385 -0.41 12.27 -19.38
N ARG A 386 -1.02 11.16 -19.78
CA ARG A 386 -2.43 11.08 -20.16
C ARG A 386 -3.21 10.05 -19.36
N GLN A 387 -4.28 10.46 -18.71
CA GLN A 387 -5.25 9.59 -18.06
C GLN A 387 -6.16 8.98 -19.15
N THR A 388 -5.93 7.72 -19.47
CA THR A 388 -6.55 7.03 -20.62
C THR A 388 -7.84 6.30 -20.28
N GLY A 389 -8.05 5.95 -19.01
CA GLY A 389 -9.26 5.25 -18.55
C GLY A 389 -9.14 4.76 -17.11
N TYR A 390 -10.12 4.03 -16.62
CA TYR A 390 -10.12 3.56 -15.23
C TYR A 390 -10.83 2.22 -15.10
N PHE A 391 -10.51 1.50 -14.04
CA PHE A 391 -11.30 0.36 -13.56
C PHE A 391 -12.05 0.77 -12.29
N ARG A 392 -13.36 0.48 -12.25
CA ARG A 392 -14.19 0.67 -11.05
C ARG A 392 -14.45 -0.69 -10.43
N SER A 393 -14.11 -0.84 -9.16
CA SER A 393 -14.38 -2.07 -8.40
C SER A 393 -15.89 -2.36 -8.33
N SER A 394 -16.24 -3.65 -8.24
CA SER A 394 -17.61 -4.05 -7.89
C SER A 394 -17.91 -3.92 -6.40
N ALA A 395 -16.88 -3.84 -5.55
CA ALA A 395 -17.00 -3.68 -4.11
C ALA A 395 -17.21 -2.21 -3.72
N THR A 396 -17.90 -2.00 -2.61
CA THR A 396 -17.99 -0.71 -1.92
C THR A 396 -16.78 -0.58 -0.99
N GLY A 397 -16.10 0.56 -0.98
CA GLY A 397 -14.86 0.73 -0.21
C GLY A 397 -14.13 2.03 -0.57
N ILE A 398 -12.95 2.22 0.02
CA ILE A 398 -11.99 3.27 -0.33
C ILE A 398 -10.76 2.58 -0.94
N ASP A 399 -10.23 3.09 -2.04
CA ASP A 399 -8.97 2.60 -2.60
C ASP A 399 -7.75 3.05 -1.78
N HIS A 400 -6.67 2.28 -1.85
CA HIS A 400 -5.41 2.60 -1.16
C HIS A 400 -4.26 1.83 -1.82
N ASN A 401 -3.11 1.75 -1.14
CA ASN A 401 -1.83 1.27 -1.64
C ASN A 401 -1.89 0.07 -2.61
N GLN A 402 -1.17 0.21 -3.73
CA GLN A 402 -1.07 -0.82 -4.76
C GLN A 402 0.35 -1.07 -5.29
N PHE A 403 0.62 -2.31 -5.71
CA PHE A 403 1.91 -2.70 -6.27
C PHE A 403 1.74 -3.58 -7.49
N VAL A 404 2.51 -3.32 -8.56
CA VAL A 404 2.48 -4.14 -9.77
C VAL A 404 3.55 -5.22 -9.73
N VAL A 405 3.12 -6.47 -9.95
CA VAL A 405 3.98 -7.66 -10.06
C VAL A 405 3.48 -8.51 -11.22
N ASP A 406 4.35 -8.82 -12.18
CA ASP A 406 4.09 -9.72 -13.31
C ASP A 406 2.80 -9.42 -14.10
N GLY A 407 2.53 -8.12 -14.33
CA GLY A 407 1.35 -7.67 -15.07
C GLY A 407 0.04 -7.67 -14.29
N PHE A 408 0.09 -7.86 -12.96
CA PHE A 408 -1.05 -7.68 -12.06
C PHE A 408 -0.78 -6.53 -11.09
N THR A 409 -1.79 -5.71 -10.81
CA THR A 409 -1.75 -4.80 -9.63
C THR A 409 -2.46 -5.48 -8.48
N TYR A 410 -1.77 -5.55 -7.33
CA TYR A 410 -2.31 -5.99 -6.05
C TYR A 410 -2.62 -4.73 -5.24
N GLN A 411 -3.77 -4.68 -4.58
CA GLN A 411 -4.29 -3.46 -3.98
C GLN A 411 -4.86 -3.78 -2.60
N SER A 412 -4.44 -3.03 -1.59
CA SER A 412 -5.07 -3.03 -0.28
C SER A 412 -6.16 -1.97 -0.31
N ASN A 413 -7.44 -2.34 -0.41
CA ASN A 413 -8.54 -1.38 -0.52
C ASN A 413 -9.40 -1.39 0.75
N TYR A 414 -8.81 -0.95 1.86
CA TYR A 414 -9.45 -0.83 3.18
C TYR A 414 -10.42 -1.98 3.49
N GLY A 415 -11.70 -1.69 3.75
CA GLY A 415 -12.70 -2.69 4.13
C GLY A 415 -12.94 -3.73 3.05
N SER A 416 -12.72 -3.40 1.77
CA SER A 416 -12.90 -4.36 0.67
C SER A 416 -11.76 -5.37 0.53
N GLY A 417 -10.70 -5.26 1.34
CA GLY A 417 -9.62 -6.25 1.41
C GLY A 417 -8.59 -6.17 0.28
N LEU A 418 -7.92 -7.31 0.04
CA LEU A 418 -6.95 -7.47 -1.05
C LEU A 418 -7.69 -7.65 -2.37
N ARG A 419 -7.38 -6.81 -3.36
CA ARG A 419 -7.92 -6.85 -4.72
C ARG A 419 -6.79 -7.03 -5.73
N VAL A 420 -7.01 -7.79 -6.79
CA VAL A 420 -5.99 -8.05 -7.82
C VAL A 420 -6.57 -7.84 -9.21
N LEU A 421 -6.03 -6.88 -9.96
CA LEU A 421 -6.45 -6.61 -11.34
C LEU A 421 -5.40 -7.12 -12.33
N ASP A 422 -5.87 -7.67 -13.44
CA ASP A 422 -5.03 -8.07 -14.58
C ASP A 422 -4.80 -6.88 -15.51
N LEU A 423 -3.56 -6.39 -15.56
CA LEU A 423 -3.15 -5.22 -16.32
C LEU A 423 -2.54 -5.56 -17.69
N ARG A 424 -2.42 -6.85 -18.04
CA ARG A 424 -1.68 -7.29 -19.24
C ARG A 424 -2.26 -6.76 -20.55
N SER A 425 -3.54 -6.37 -20.54
CA SER A 425 -4.22 -5.79 -21.69
C SER A 425 -3.96 -4.28 -21.85
N LEU A 426 -3.41 -3.58 -20.86
CA LEU A 426 -3.19 -2.13 -20.92
C LEU A 426 -2.33 -1.67 -22.10
N PRO A 427 -1.22 -2.33 -22.47
CA PRO A 427 -0.42 -1.90 -23.63
C PRO A 427 -1.18 -1.92 -24.95
N THR A 428 -2.13 -2.84 -25.12
CA THR A 428 -2.97 -2.94 -26.33
C THR A 428 -4.29 -2.17 -26.22
N THR A 429 -4.82 -2.01 -25.01
CA THR A 429 -6.08 -1.34 -24.69
C THR A 429 -5.86 -0.35 -23.54
N PRO A 430 -5.22 0.82 -23.78
CA PRO A 430 -4.84 1.75 -22.72
C PRO A 430 -6.00 2.35 -21.92
N THR A 431 -7.23 2.28 -22.45
CA THR A 431 -8.44 2.68 -21.72
C THR A 431 -8.76 1.75 -20.55
N GLY A 432 -8.13 0.58 -20.50
CA GLY A 432 -8.42 -0.45 -19.51
C GLY A 432 -9.75 -1.16 -19.70
N ALA A 433 -10.41 -1.01 -20.85
CA ALA A 433 -11.68 -1.68 -21.15
C ALA A 433 -11.59 -3.22 -21.12
N SER A 434 -10.37 -3.78 -21.13
CA SER A 434 -10.08 -5.21 -21.03
C SER A 434 -9.34 -5.57 -19.72
N VAL A 435 -9.26 -4.66 -18.75
CA VAL A 435 -8.76 -4.95 -17.40
C VAL A 435 -9.89 -5.58 -16.59
N THR A 436 -9.58 -6.65 -15.85
CA THR A 436 -10.56 -7.38 -15.04
C THR A 436 -10.00 -7.71 -13.66
N GLU A 437 -10.86 -7.80 -12.65
CA GLU A 437 -10.48 -8.34 -11.34
C GLU A 437 -10.21 -9.84 -11.44
N ALA A 438 -8.93 -10.22 -11.32
CA ALA A 438 -8.45 -11.58 -11.42
C ALA A 438 -8.70 -12.37 -10.13
N ALA A 439 -8.57 -11.71 -8.98
CA ALA A 439 -8.65 -12.33 -7.67
C ALA A 439 -9.00 -11.30 -6.58
N PHE A 440 -9.59 -11.75 -5.47
CA PHE A 440 -9.74 -10.94 -4.27
C PHE A 440 -9.81 -11.79 -3.01
N PHE A 441 -9.52 -11.18 -1.87
CA PHE A 441 -9.77 -11.74 -0.55
C PHE A 441 -10.23 -10.62 0.39
N ASP A 442 -11.48 -10.70 0.80
CA ASP A 442 -12.10 -9.76 1.73
C ASP A 442 -11.66 -10.10 3.16
N VAL A 443 -10.93 -9.20 3.81
CA VAL A 443 -10.42 -9.42 5.17
C VAL A 443 -11.34 -8.85 6.25
N TYR A 444 -12.44 -8.18 5.87
CA TYR A 444 -13.30 -7.40 6.77
C TYR A 444 -14.78 -7.83 6.67
N PRO A 445 -15.13 -9.06 7.09
CA PRO A 445 -16.49 -9.60 7.00
C PRO A 445 -17.54 -8.82 7.83
N GLU A 446 -17.14 -7.88 8.68
CA GLU A 446 -18.02 -7.04 9.49
C GLU A 446 -19.05 -6.26 8.66
N ASP A 447 -18.70 -5.84 7.44
CA ASP A 447 -19.56 -5.02 6.58
C ASP A 447 -20.26 -5.84 5.48
N ASP A 448 -20.06 -7.16 5.47
CA ASP A 448 -20.55 -8.01 4.39
C ASP A 448 -22.07 -8.02 4.26
N ALA A 449 -22.77 -7.90 5.40
CA ALA A 449 -24.23 -7.88 5.48
C ALA A 449 -24.84 -6.60 4.88
N GLN A 450 -24.06 -5.52 4.80
CA GLN A 450 -24.46 -4.23 4.21
C GLN A 450 -23.86 -4.01 2.82
N GLY A 451 -23.03 -4.94 2.33
CA GLY A 451 -22.43 -4.89 0.98
C GLY A 451 -21.19 -3.99 0.88
N GLY A 452 -20.45 -3.85 1.99
CA GLY A 452 -19.25 -3.01 2.08
C GLY A 452 -19.50 -1.65 2.74
N VAL A 453 -18.43 -0.97 3.15
CA VAL A 453 -18.47 0.40 3.69
C VAL A 453 -17.40 1.28 3.09
N VAL A 454 -17.73 2.55 2.81
CA VAL A 454 -16.74 3.60 2.52
C VAL A 454 -16.21 4.11 3.86
N ASP A 455 -15.19 3.44 4.39
CA ASP A 455 -14.56 3.79 5.67
C ASP A 455 -13.10 3.31 5.74
N PHE A 456 -12.31 3.88 6.65
CA PHE A 456 -10.88 3.63 6.83
C PHE A 456 -10.60 2.45 7.79
N VAL A 457 -11.05 1.26 7.40
CA VAL A 457 -10.98 0.00 8.19
C VAL A 457 -10.34 -1.13 7.37
N GLY A 458 -9.95 -2.24 7.99
CA GLY A 458 -9.48 -3.41 7.26
C GLY A 458 -8.03 -3.27 6.77
N THR A 459 -7.76 -3.55 5.50
CA THR A 459 -6.39 -3.60 4.96
C THR A 459 -5.72 -2.24 4.79
N TRP A 460 -4.52 -2.07 5.34
CA TRP A 460 -3.65 -0.92 5.05
C TRP A 460 -2.62 -1.22 3.96
N SER A 461 -2.02 -2.42 4.02
CA SER A 461 -0.86 -2.78 3.22
C SER A 461 -0.84 -4.27 2.89
N HIS A 462 -0.08 -4.61 1.85
CA HIS A 462 0.24 -5.97 1.47
C HIS A 462 1.66 -6.05 0.88
N TYR A 463 2.23 -7.25 0.83
CA TYR A 463 3.53 -7.51 0.21
C TYR A 463 3.43 -8.73 -0.73
N PRO A 464 3.38 -8.52 -2.06
CA PRO A 464 3.15 -9.58 -3.05
C PRO A 464 4.41 -10.08 -3.78
N PHE A 465 5.62 -9.68 -3.35
CA PHE A 465 6.85 -9.87 -4.14
C PHE A 465 7.59 -11.19 -3.88
N PHE A 466 7.06 -12.08 -3.05
CA PHE A 466 7.71 -13.36 -2.75
C PHE A 466 7.64 -14.34 -3.90
N LYS A 467 8.76 -15.03 -4.18
CA LYS A 467 8.84 -16.04 -5.25
C LYS A 467 7.98 -17.27 -4.94
N SER A 468 7.71 -17.54 -3.66
CA SER A 468 6.76 -18.57 -3.23
C SER A 468 5.32 -18.29 -3.69
N GLY A 469 5.01 -17.04 -4.06
CA GLY A 469 3.67 -16.55 -4.33
C GLY A 469 2.85 -16.26 -3.08
N TYR A 470 3.43 -16.37 -1.87
CA TYR A 470 2.76 -15.91 -0.65
C TYR A 470 2.64 -14.40 -0.65
N ILE A 471 1.49 -13.93 -0.18
CA ILE A 471 1.15 -12.52 -0.05
C ILE A 471 0.89 -12.26 1.43
N LEU A 472 1.70 -11.39 2.02
CA LEU A 472 1.39 -10.86 3.34
C LEU A 472 0.36 -9.76 3.18
N VAL A 473 -0.66 -9.74 4.03
CA VAL A 473 -1.67 -8.68 4.07
C VAL A 473 -1.80 -8.17 5.50
N ASN A 474 -1.49 -6.90 5.74
CA ASN A 474 -1.55 -6.27 7.06
C ASN A 474 -2.79 -5.39 7.19
N THR A 475 -3.48 -5.52 8.32
CA THR A 475 -4.73 -4.81 8.61
C THR A 475 -4.55 -3.82 9.75
N ILE A 476 -5.46 -2.84 9.84
CA ILE A 476 -5.44 -1.81 10.87
C ILE A 476 -5.77 -2.44 12.22
N GLU A 477 -6.88 -3.16 12.32
CA GLU A 477 -7.42 -3.59 13.62
C GLU A 477 -7.06 -5.02 14.03
N ARG A 478 -6.83 -5.94 13.07
CA ARG A 478 -6.73 -7.38 13.36
C ARG A 478 -5.32 -7.87 13.56
N GLY A 479 -4.49 -7.71 12.54
CA GLY A 479 -3.20 -8.38 12.39
C GLY A 479 -2.82 -8.65 10.95
N ALA A 480 -1.98 -9.66 10.75
CA ALA A 480 -1.45 -10.01 9.45
C ALA A 480 -1.97 -11.37 8.97
N PHE A 481 -2.37 -11.41 7.70
CA PHE A 481 -2.79 -12.60 6.97
C PHE A 481 -1.66 -13.06 6.05
N VAL A 482 -1.56 -14.39 5.85
CA VAL A 482 -0.81 -14.98 4.75
C VAL A 482 -1.82 -15.57 3.78
N LEU A 483 -1.77 -15.08 2.55
CA LEU A 483 -2.64 -15.49 1.46
C LEU A 483 -1.81 -16.00 0.28
N LYS A 484 -2.44 -16.68 -0.67
CA LYS A 484 -1.80 -17.05 -1.93
C LYS A 484 -2.83 -17.23 -3.03
N ARG A 485 -2.53 -16.78 -4.25
CA ARG A 485 -3.42 -17.00 -5.38
C ARG A 485 -3.56 -18.48 -5.70
N THR A 486 -4.79 -18.93 -5.90
CA THR A 486 -5.09 -20.28 -6.38
C THR A 486 -4.60 -20.38 -7.83
N THR A 487 -3.80 -21.40 -8.13
CA THR A 487 -3.29 -21.70 -9.48
C THR A 487 -4.30 -22.45 -10.32
#